data_AF-X5PLA8-F1
#
_entry.id   AF-X5PLA8-F1
#
_cell.length_a   1.000
_cell.length_b   1.000
_cell.length_c   1.000
_cell.angle_alpha   90.00
_cell.angle_beta   90.00
_cell.angle_gamma   90.00
#
_symmetry.space_group_name_H-M   'P 1'
#
loop_
_entity.id
_entity.type
_entity.pdbx_description
1 polymer ?
#
loop_
_entity_poly.entity_id
_entity_poly.type
_entity_poly.pdbx_seq_one_letter_code
_entity_poly.pdbx_strand_id
1 'polypeptide(L)'
;MDDEQGRYIAKFPSTAFPGVSENEFANLALAAAIGMEVPECELVEKSDFEGVSEEFNTLSEGKVLLVKRFDRGAGGERIHIEDFAQVFGVYPSRKYEGPLITT
;
A
#
# COMPACT_ATOMS: atom_id res chain seq x y z
N MET A 1 -5.97 -18.72 -17.14
CA MET A 1 -6.59 -17.46 -17.58
C MET A 1 -6.67 -16.62 -16.33
N ASP A 2 -5.60 -15.90 -16.04
CA ASP A 2 -5.23 -15.40 -14.71
C ASP A 2 -5.29 -13.87 -14.72
N ASP A 3 -6.50 -13.36 -14.97
CA ASP A 3 -6.79 -11.92 -15.18
C ASP A 3 -7.44 -11.25 -13.96
N GLU A 4 -7.28 -11.81 -12.75
CA GLU A 4 -7.53 -11.05 -11.52
C GLU A 4 -6.33 -10.17 -11.20
N GLN A 5 -6.19 -9.12 -12.01
CA GLN A 5 -5.16 -8.11 -11.83
C GLN A 5 -5.34 -7.45 -10.47
N GLY A 6 -4.42 -7.78 -9.54
CA GLY A 6 -4.52 -7.53 -8.10
C GLY A 6 -5.15 -6.20 -7.74
N ARG A 7 -6.42 -6.25 -7.31
CA ARG A 7 -7.24 -5.10 -6.91
C ARG A 7 -6.80 -4.48 -5.58
N TYR A 8 -5.99 -5.22 -4.83
CA TYR A 8 -5.48 -4.85 -3.53
C TYR A 8 -3.96 -4.89 -3.52
N ILE A 9 -3.36 -4.02 -2.71
CA ILE A 9 -1.97 -4.06 -2.31
C ILE A 9 -1.95 -4.62 -0.90
N ALA A 10 -1.31 -5.77 -0.72
CA ALA A 10 -1.07 -6.36 0.58
C ALA A 10 0.24 -5.83 1.16
N LYS A 11 0.16 -5.22 2.34
CA LYS A 11 1.31 -4.73 3.11
C LYS A 11 1.53 -5.63 4.31
N PHE A 12 2.64 -6.37 4.26
CA PHE A 12 3.04 -7.29 5.31
C PHE A 12 3.83 -6.56 6.39
N PRO A 13 3.65 -6.94 7.67
CA PRO A 13 4.42 -6.36 8.76
C PRO A 13 5.89 -6.74 8.60
N SER A 14 6.78 -5.81 8.93
CA SER A 14 8.21 -6.06 8.96
C SER A 14 8.60 -6.67 10.30
N THR A 15 9.61 -7.56 10.30
CA THR A 15 10.19 -8.11 11.52
C THR A 15 10.78 -7.05 12.45
N ALA A 16 11.17 -5.89 11.92
CA ALA A 16 11.65 -4.76 12.70
C ALA A 16 10.51 -3.97 13.39
N PHE A 17 9.30 -4.01 12.83
CA PHE A 17 8.16 -3.21 13.29
C PHE A 17 6.86 -4.03 13.19
N PRO A 18 6.58 -4.89 14.19
CA PRO A 18 5.43 -5.80 14.14
C PRO A 18 4.08 -5.07 14.10
N GLY A 19 3.97 -3.86 14.65
CA GLY A 19 2.74 -3.05 14.67
C GLY A 19 2.61 -2.02 13.55
N VAL A 20 3.42 -2.11 12.49
CA VAL A 20 3.42 -1.11 11.41
C VAL A 20 2.10 -1.13 10.62
N SER A 21 1.52 -2.31 10.42
CA SER A 21 0.26 -2.49 9.69
C SER A 21 -0.91 -1.83 10.44
N GLU A 22 -1.01 -2.05 11.75
CA GLU A 22 -2.04 -1.45 12.60
C GLU A 22 -1.88 0.06 12.72
N ASN A 23 -0.65 0.56 12.80
CA ASN A 23 -0.37 1.99 12.81
C ASN A 23 -0.84 2.64 11.50
N GLU A 24 -0.51 2.05 10.36
CA GLU A 24 -0.95 2.56 9.06
C GLU A 24 -2.48 2.52 8.92
N PHE A 25 -3.14 1.45 9.35
CA PHE A 25 -4.60 1.38 9.38
C PHE A 25 -5.21 2.48 10.26
N ALA A 26 -4.68 2.71 11.46
CA ALA A 26 -5.17 3.73 12.37
C ALA A 26 -5.03 5.14 11.77
N ASN A 27 -3.93 5.43 11.09
CA ASN A 27 -3.73 6.70 10.41
C ASN A 27 -4.70 6.88 9.22
N LEU A 28 -4.95 5.83 8.44
CA LEU A 28 -5.93 5.86 7.35
C LEU A 28 -7.35 6.05 7.88
N ALA A 29 -7.72 5.34 8.95
CA ALA A 29 -9.01 5.49 9.61
C ALA A 29 -9.20 6.90 10.18
N LEU A 30 -8.16 7.49 10.76
CA LEU A 30 -8.19 8.87 11.22
C LEU A 30 -8.36 9.85 10.05
N ALA A 31 -7.60 9.67 8.97
CA ALA A 31 -7.69 10.49 7.77
C ALA A 31 -9.09 10.43 7.14
N ALA A 32 -9.70 9.23 7.07
CA ALA A 32 -11.10 9.07 6.68
C ALA A 32 -12.05 9.82 7.62
N ALA A 33 -11.85 9.69 8.94
CA ALA A 33 -12.72 10.31 9.94
C ALA A 33 -12.71 11.85 9.90
N ILE A 34 -11.60 12.45 9.47
CA ILE A 34 -11.49 13.91 9.26
C ILE A 34 -11.93 14.35 7.84
N GLY A 35 -12.40 13.42 7.00
CA GLY A 35 -12.96 13.71 5.68
C GLY A 35 -11.96 13.77 4.53
N MET A 36 -10.74 13.24 4.69
CA MET A 36 -9.81 13.10 3.58
C MET A 36 -10.21 11.95 2.65
N GLU A 37 -9.94 12.11 1.36
CA GLU A 37 -10.05 11.00 0.40
C GLU A 37 -8.92 10.00 0.67
N VAL A 38 -9.30 8.83 1.18
CA VAL A 38 -8.38 7.71 1.43
C VAL A 38 -8.89 6.45 0.73
N PRO A 39 -7.99 5.57 0.27
CA PRO A 39 -8.40 4.30 -0.27
C PRO A 39 -9.03 3.42 0.82
N GLU A 40 -9.96 2.57 0.40
CA GLU A 40 -10.53 1.53 1.25
C GLU A 40 -9.40 0.60 1.73
N CYS A 41 -9.34 0.37 3.05
CA CYS A 41 -8.30 -0.46 3.66
C CYS A 41 -8.88 -1.39 4.73
N GLU A 42 -8.30 -2.58 4.84
CA GLU A 42 -8.74 -3.63 5.75
C GLU A 42 -7.53 -4.30 6.42
N LEU A 43 -7.65 -4.59 7.71
CA LEU A 43 -6.69 -5.42 8.44
C LEU A 43 -7.19 -6.85 8.44
N VAL A 44 -6.40 -7.75 7.85
CA VAL A 44 -6.67 -9.19 7.84
C VAL A 44 -5.57 -9.93 8.58
N GLU A 45 -5.92 -11.07 9.17
CA GLU A 45 -4.91 -11.93 9.76
C GLU A 45 -4.09 -12.60 8.63
N LYS A 46 -2.80 -12.81 8.87
CA LYS A 46 -1.94 -13.53 7.91
C LYS A 46 -2.48 -14.93 7.60
N SER A 47 -3.16 -15.55 8.57
CA SER A 47 -3.82 -16.86 8.42
C SER A 47 -4.98 -16.87 7.43
N ASP A 48 -5.61 -15.73 7.17
CA ASP A 48 -6.75 -15.62 6.26
C ASP A 48 -6.31 -15.53 4.79
N PHE A 49 -5.00 -15.39 4.55
CA PHE A 49 -4.42 -15.25 3.22
C PHE A 49 -3.94 -16.62 2.71
N GLU A 50 -4.81 -17.35 2.01
CA GLU A 50 -4.42 -18.58 1.32
C GLU A 50 -3.56 -18.25 0.09
N GLY A 51 -2.38 -18.85 -0.02
CA GLY A 51 -1.48 -18.69 -1.18
C GLY A 51 -0.37 -17.64 -1.03
N VAL A 52 -0.11 -17.16 0.19
CA VAL A 52 1.10 -16.37 0.47
C VAL A 52 2.33 -17.22 0.19
N SER A 53 3.19 -16.77 -0.74
CA SER A 53 4.45 -17.44 -1.06
C SER A 53 5.28 -17.62 0.21
N GLU A 54 5.97 -18.76 0.37
CA GLU A 54 6.75 -19.06 1.59
C GLU A 54 7.76 -17.96 1.95
N GLU A 55 8.23 -17.18 0.97
CA GLU A 55 9.09 -16.02 1.16
C GLU A 55 8.46 -14.95 2.09
N PHE A 56 7.16 -14.68 1.94
CA PHE A 56 6.41 -13.77 2.82
C PHE A 56 6.01 -14.44 4.14
N ASN A 57 6.11 -15.78 4.22
CA ASN A 57 5.86 -16.50 5.45
C ASN A 57 6.95 -16.26 6.50
N THR A 58 8.16 -15.86 6.06
CA THR A 58 9.28 -15.46 6.94
C THR A 58 9.12 -14.07 7.58
N LEU A 59 8.18 -13.25 7.09
CA LEU A 59 7.83 -11.98 7.70
C LEU A 59 7.07 -12.21 9.01
N SER A 60 7.32 -11.36 10.01
CA SER A 60 6.83 -11.49 11.39
C SER A 60 5.36 -11.88 11.49
N GLU A 61 5.03 -12.63 12.54
CA GLU A 61 3.63 -12.83 12.93
C GLU A 61 2.99 -11.47 13.20
N GLY A 62 1.89 -11.19 12.49
CA GLY A 62 1.20 -9.90 12.57
C GLY A 62 0.16 -9.76 11.48
N LYS A 63 -0.64 -8.69 11.58
CA LYS A 63 -1.73 -8.42 10.64
C LYS A 63 -1.22 -7.86 9.33
N VAL A 64 -1.90 -8.23 8.25
CA VAL A 64 -1.64 -7.72 6.90
C VAL A 64 -2.61 -6.59 6.63
N LEU A 65 -2.10 -5.45 6.18
CA LEU A 65 -2.93 -4.34 5.74
C LEU A 65 -3.20 -4.47 4.25
N LEU A 66 -4.46 -4.66 3.88
CA LEU A 66 -4.93 -4.62 2.51
C LEU A 66 -5.38 -3.21 2.18
N VAL A 67 -4.85 -2.66 1.09
CA VAL A 67 -5.26 -1.35 0.57
C VAL A 67 -5.78 -1.52 -0.83
N LYS A 68 -7.01 -1.08 -1.07
CA LYS A 68 -7.62 -1.10 -2.40
C LYS A 68 -6.89 -0.14 -3.32
N ARG A 69 -6.53 -0.63 -4.50
CA ARG A 69 -5.85 0.15 -5.53
C ARG A 69 -6.80 1.18 -6.12
N PHE A 70 -6.46 2.46 -5.97
CA PHE A 70 -7.20 3.56 -6.60
C PHE A 70 -6.89 3.69 -8.10
N ASP A 71 -5.80 3.07 -8.58
CA ASP A 71 -5.42 3.03 -10.00
C ASP A 71 -6.15 1.92 -10.80
N ARG A 72 -7.26 1.40 -10.25
CA ARG A 72 -8.10 0.37 -10.87
C ARG A 72 -9.56 0.82 -10.89
N GLY A 73 -10.09 1.06 -12.09
CA GLY A 73 -11.48 1.43 -12.33
C GLY A 73 -12.46 0.25 -12.25
N ALA A 74 -13.75 0.57 -12.23
CA ALA A 74 -14.80 -0.45 -12.29
C ALA A 74 -14.68 -1.26 -13.59
N GLY A 75 -14.50 -2.57 -13.47
CA GLY A 75 -14.31 -3.46 -14.63
C GLY A 75 -12.86 -3.81 -14.97
N GLY A 76 -11.89 -3.40 -14.16
CA GLY A 76 -10.47 -3.77 -14.36
C GLY A 76 -9.69 -2.81 -15.25
N GLU A 77 -10.29 -1.65 -15.58
CA GLU A 77 -9.59 -0.57 -16.26
C GLU A 77 -8.39 -0.10 -15.42
N ARG A 78 -7.23 0.04 -16.07
CA ARG A 78 -6.03 0.57 -15.42
C ARG A 78 -6.00 2.07 -15.61
N ILE A 79 -6.02 2.80 -14.50
CA ILE A 79 -5.89 4.25 -14.50
C ILE A 79 -4.40 4.56 -14.39
N HIS A 80 -3.86 5.38 -15.30
CA HIS A 80 -2.45 5.77 -15.24
C HIS A 80 -2.21 6.67 -14.03
N ILE A 81 -1.20 6.34 -13.24
CA ILE A 81 -0.76 7.11 -12.08
C ILE A 81 0.77 7.22 -12.09
N GLU A 82 1.29 8.35 -11.62
CA GLU A 82 2.72 8.59 -11.42
C GLU A 82 2.90 9.20 -10.03
N ASP A 83 3.99 8.88 -9.35
CA ASP A 83 4.36 9.60 -8.13
C ASP A 83 5.14 10.88 -8.46
N PHE A 84 5.24 11.80 -7.48
CA PHE A 84 5.96 13.05 -7.69
C PHE A 84 7.43 12.84 -8.04
N ALA A 85 8.08 11.78 -7.55
CA ALA A 85 9.48 11.54 -7.89
C ALA A 85 9.64 11.23 -9.39
N GLN A 86 8.72 10.43 -9.97
CA GLN A 86 8.69 10.15 -11.39
C GLN A 86 8.39 11.41 -12.22
N VAL A 87 7.41 12.21 -11.82
CA VAL A 87 7.06 13.48 -12.49
C VAL A 87 8.27 14.43 -12.54
N PHE A 88 9.05 14.51 -11.45
CA PHE A 88 10.24 15.36 -11.38
C PHE A 88 11.53 14.69 -11.89
N GLY A 89 11.48 13.46 -12.41
CA GLY A 89 12.67 12.71 -12.85
C GLY A 89 13.67 12.41 -11.73
N VAL A 90 13.22 12.44 -10.47
CA VAL A 90 14.02 12.19 -9.28
C VAL A 90 14.18 10.69 -9.12
N TYR A 91 15.42 10.21 -9.09
CA TYR A 91 15.71 8.80 -8.88
C TYR A 91 15.16 8.33 -7.51
N PRO A 92 14.64 7.10 -7.37
CA PRO A 92 14.04 6.62 -6.12
C PRO A 92 14.91 6.79 -4.87
N SER A 93 16.24 6.76 -5.03
CA SER A 93 17.21 6.99 -3.96
C SER A 93 17.21 8.42 -3.40
N ARG A 94 16.64 9.39 -4.12
CA ARG A 94 16.54 10.80 -3.72
C ARG A 94 15.13 11.23 -3.33
N LYS A 95 14.19 10.28 -3.17
CA LYS A 95 12.79 10.55 -2.77
C LYS A 95 12.67 11.34 -1.45
N TYR A 96 13.66 11.25 -0.57
CA TYR A 96 13.69 11.94 0.72
C TYR A 96 14.41 13.30 0.72
N GLU A 97 15.03 13.70 -0.40
CA GLU A 97 15.75 14.99 -0.50
C GLU A 97 14.81 16.15 -0.89
N GLY A 98 13.55 15.83 -1.24
CA GLY A 98 12.57 16.80 -1.72
C GLY A 98 12.88 17.27 -3.17
N PRO A 99 11.87 17.73 -3.92
CA PRO A 99 12.16 18.40 -5.19
C PRO A 99 12.92 19.70 -4.86
N LEU A 100 14.06 19.90 -5.52
CA LEU A 100 14.71 21.22 -5.61
C LEU A 100 13.77 22.14 -6.40
N ILE A 101 12.73 22.68 -5.76
CA ILE A 101 11.95 23.79 -6.30
C ILE A 101 12.73 25.06 -5.95
N THR A 102 13.65 25.44 -6.85
CA THR A 102 14.18 26.81 -6.83
C THR A 102 13.06 27.72 -7.36
N THR A 103 12.51 28.55 -6.47
CA THR A 103 11.61 29.65 -6.83
C THR A 103 12.40 30.82 -7.38
#